data_AF-A0A956BKE4-F1
#
_entry.id   AF-A0A956BKE4-F1
#
_cell.length_a   1.000
_cell.length_b   1.000
_cell.length_c   1.000
_cell.angle_alpha   90.00
_cell.angle_beta   90.00
_cell.angle_gamma   90.00
#
_symmetry.space_group_name_H-M   'P 1'
#
loop_
_entity.id
_entity.type
_entity.pdbx_description
1 polymer ?
#
loop_
_entity_poly.entity_id
_entity_poly.type
_entity_poly.pdbx_seq_one_letter_code
_entity_poly.pdbx_strand_id
1 'polypeptide(L)'
;MQPDVLEALGRVFEAPDSHETRLVVGDRLLELGDPRGELVQLQHAGGPPTRRAAWLLRKHRRTLLGPLERVAFHDAGFRLGFAHDVILRSSELYRLDRDGIDTSPYWSTVRRLGLARSARGWALAQDLPGLDEVRTLGNDALLDLLTGPTRAWTGLGLEGATLRDPFGEADAALLEALPELPRVLPSLRRLTVDPSGLREAQDLLPALDLRTLTVHTTWMDARLAALVPPGLERLVLSWPAWFGRSSWELELCGRTLVIRRHARLPDPPVALLRLLRVTHRHFPFTRVVIEDHAGWTAPPGRIAQLRLHHDLRERMGVREVSTPAWWTG
;
A
#
# COMPACT_ATOMS: atom_id res chain seq x y z
N MET A 1 -1.25 30.73 16.47
CA MET A 1 -2.59 30.12 16.31
C MET A 1 -3.46 30.64 17.43
N GLN A 2 -4.72 31.00 17.15
CA GLN A 2 -5.62 31.53 18.19
C GLN A 2 -5.96 30.44 19.24
N PRO A 3 -6.22 30.80 20.51
CA PRO A 3 -6.43 29.81 21.59
C PRO A 3 -7.62 28.87 21.37
N ASP A 4 -8.70 29.39 20.80
CA ASP A 4 -9.90 28.65 20.41
C ASP A 4 -9.62 27.58 19.34
N VAL A 5 -8.75 27.88 18.37
CA VAL A 5 -8.31 26.91 17.37
C VAL A 5 -7.45 25.80 17.99
N LEU A 6 -6.58 26.17 18.93
CA LEU A 6 -5.77 25.19 19.68
C LEU A 6 -6.67 24.24 20.49
N GLU A 7 -7.70 24.76 21.15
CA GLU A 7 -8.67 23.97 21.88
C GLU A 7 -9.45 23.03 20.95
N ALA A 8 -9.93 23.54 19.82
CA ALA A 8 -10.67 22.73 18.84
C ALA A 8 -9.79 21.61 18.24
N LEU A 9 -8.50 21.89 17.99
CA LEU A 9 -7.53 20.87 17.59
C LEU A 9 -7.31 19.83 18.69
N GLY A 10 -7.24 20.24 19.95
CA GLY A 10 -7.18 19.34 21.10
C GLY A 10 -8.31 18.31 21.10
N ARG A 11 -9.55 18.76 20.87
CA ARG A 11 -10.72 17.87 20.76
C ARG A 11 -10.62 16.87 19.60
N VAL A 12 -10.02 17.26 18.47
CA VAL A 12 -9.73 16.31 17.38
C VAL A 12 -8.73 15.26 17.84
N PHE A 13 -7.72 15.61 18.63
CA PHE A 13 -6.73 14.65 19.10
C PHE A 13 -7.27 13.71 20.19
N GLU A 14 -8.23 14.17 20.99
CA GLU A 14 -8.96 13.33 21.95
C GLU A 14 -9.98 12.40 21.27
N ALA A 15 -10.61 12.85 20.18
CA ALA A 15 -11.58 12.09 19.40
C ALA A 15 -11.20 12.03 17.91
N PRO A 16 -10.10 11.36 17.54
CA PRO A 16 -9.54 11.40 16.19
C PRO A 16 -10.48 10.89 15.10
N ASP A 17 -11.46 10.03 15.39
CA ASP A 17 -12.42 9.57 14.37
C ASP A 17 -13.69 10.40 14.26
N SER A 18 -13.88 11.40 15.12
CA SER A 18 -15.04 12.28 15.07
C SER A 18 -14.99 13.17 13.82
N HIS A 19 -15.78 12.83 12.81
CA HIS A 19 -15.91 13.65 11.60
C HIS A 19 -16.45 15.03 11.94
N GLU A 20 -17.48 15.09 12.78
CA GLU A 20 -18.09 16.34 13.26
C GLU A 20 -17.05 17.28 13.87
N THR A 21 -16.21 16.79 14.78
CA THR A 21 -15.17 17.61 15.42
C THR A 21 -14.15 18.12 14.40
N ARG A 22 -13.79 17.30 13.40
CA ARG A 22 -12.88 17.72 12.32
C ARG A 22 -13.51 18.79 11.42
N LEU A 23 -14.82 18.74 11.17
CA LEU A 23 -15.54 19.76 10.39
C LEU A 23 -15.61 21.09 11.12
N VAL A 24 -15.91 21.08 12.42
CA VAL A 24 -15.91 22.30 13.26
C VAL A 24 -14.54 22.98 13.24
N VAL A 25 -13.46 22.20 13.38
CA VAL A 25 -12.09 22.72 13.22
C VAL A 25 -11.85 23.24 11.81
N GLY A 26 -12.35 22.53 10.79
CA GLY A 26 -12.25 22.91 9.39
C GLY A 26 -12.87 24.27 9.09
N ASP A 27 -14.10 24.51 9.57
CA ASP A 27 -14.80 25.80 9.42
C ASP A 27 -14.00 26.93 10.07
N ARG A 28 -13.53 26.73 11.30
CA ARG A 28 -12.76 27.75 12.02
C ARG A 28 -11.42 28.07 11.34
N LEU A 29 -10.74 27.03 10.85
CA LEU A 29 -9.48 27.20 10.10
C LEU A 29 -9.71 27.87 8.74
N LEU A 30 -10.86 27.61 8.10
CA LEU A 30 -11.23 28.25 6.84
C LEU A 30 -11.46 29.76 7.02
N GLU A 31 -12.14 30.18 8.08
CA GLU A 31 -12.32 31.61 8.43
C GLU A 31 -10.99 32.35 8.60
N LEU A 32 -9.95 31.64 9.08
CA LEU A 32 -8.60 32.17 9.25
C LEU A 32 -7.73 32.07 8.00
N GLY A 33 -8.25 31.51 6.90
CA GLY A 33 -7.50 31.29 5.67
C GLY A 33 -6.42 30.21 5.78
N ASP A 34 -6.51 29.31 6.77
CA ASP A 34 -5.57 28.20 6.93
C ASP A 34 -5.84 27.11 5.87
N PRO A 35 -4.81 26.62 5.16
CA PRO A 35 -4.97 25.62 4.10
C PRO A 35 -5.58 24.29 4.60
N ARG A 36 -5.47 23.97 5.89
CA ARG A 36 -6.11 22.79 6.49
C ARG A 36 -7.63 22.92 6.46
N GLY A 37 -8.17 24.11 6.77
CA GLY A 37 -9.60 24.36 6.73
C GLY A 37 -10.19 24.11 5.35
N GLU A 38 -9.54 24.66 4.31
CA GLU A 38 -9.93 24.42 2.92
C GLU A 38 -9.85 22.93 2.55
N LEU A 39 -8.80 22.23 2.97
CA LEU A 39 -8.64 20.80 2.70
C LEU A 39 -9.72 19.95 3.37
N VAL A 40 -10.14 20.29 4.60
CA VAL A 40 -11.25 19.61 5.31
C VAL A 40 -12.51 19.70 4.47
N GLN A 41 -12.90 20.90 4.02
CA GLN A 41 -14.13 21.09 3.25
C GLN A 41 -14.11 20.33 1.92
N LEU A 42 -12.98 20.38 1.21
CA LEU A 42 -12.82 19.68 -0.06
C LEU A 42 -12.92 18.16 0.11
N GLN A 43 -12.41 17.60 1.22
CA GLN A 43 -12.51 16.17 1.48
C GLN A 43 -13.89 15.77 2.03
N HIS A 44 -14.56 16.66 2.76
CA HIS A 44 -15.91 16.42 3.28
C HIS A 44 -16.97 16.41 2.19
N ALA A 45 -16.87 17.30 1.20
CA ALA A 45 -17.76 17.34 0.03
C ALA A 45 -17.80 16.01 -0.74
N GLY A 46 -16.81 15.14 -0.52
CA GLY A 46 -16.73 13.82 -1.12
C GLY A 46 -16.32 13.85 -2.59
N GLY A 47 -16.34 12.67 -3.22
CA GLY A 47 -15.95 12.51 -4.62
C GLY A 47 -14.44 12.35 -4.84
N PRO A 48 -14.01 12.27 -6.11
CA PRO A 48 -12.60 12.06 -6.46
C PRO A 48 -11.75 13.27 -6.05
N PRO A 49 -10.45 13.07 -5.73
CA PRO A 49 -9.55 14.15 -5.34
C PRO A 49 -9.55 15.29 -6.37
N THR A 50 -9.96 16.47 -5.93
CA THR A 50 -9.98 17.65 -6.81
C THR A 50 -8.56 18.13 -7.10
N ARG A 51 -8.37 18.79 -8.26
CA ARG A 51 -7.09 19.46 -8.57
C ARG A 51 -6.67 20.46 -7.49
N ARG A 52 -7.65 21.07 -6.83
CA ARG A 52 -7.42 22.02 -5.73
C ARG A 52 -6.89 21.32 -4.48
N ALA A 53 -7.50 20.20 -4.06
CA ALA A 53 -7.01 19.40 -2.93
C ALA A 53 -5.58 18.90 -3.19
N ALA A 54 -5.30 18.39 -4.40
CA ALA A 54 -3.95 17.97 -4.80
C ALA A 54 -2.95 19.12 -4.74
N TRP A 55 -3.34 20.33 -5.17
CA TRP A 55 -2.48 21.51 -5.08
C TRP A 55 -2.20 21.92 -3.62
N LEU A 56 -3.22 21.91 -2.74
CA LEU A 56 -3.05 22.20 -1.31
C LEU A 56 -2.08 21.22 -0.67
N LEU A 57 -2.28 19.92 -0.89
CA LEU A 57 -1.40 18.88 -0.39
C LEU A 57 0.04 19.05 -0.88
N ARG A 58 0.23 19.41 -2.16
CA ARG A 58 1.57 19.64 -2.70
C ARG A 58 2.24 20.89 -2.12
N LYS A 59 1.50 22.00 -1.97
CA LYS A 59 2.06 23.30 -1.58
C LYS A 59 2.19 23.47 -0.07
N HIS A 60 1.19 23.02 0.69
CA HIS A 60 1.08 23.27 2.13
C HIS A 60 1.37 22.02 2.98
N ARG A 61 1.90 20.96 2.36
CA ARG A 61 2.19 19.68 3.00
C ARG A 61 2.83 19.79 4.38
N ARG A 62 3.90 20.60 4.47
CA ARG A 62 4.71 20.73 5.67
C ARG A 62 3.89 21.30 6.83
N THR A 63 3.11 22.34 6.53
CA THR A 63 2.15 22.94 7.47
C THR A 63 1.05 21.96 7.88
N LEU A 64 0.53 21.17 6.93
CA LEU A 64 -0.52 20.18 7.19
C LEU A 64 -0.03 19.00 8.05
N LEU A 65 1.23 18.60 7.94
CA LEU A 65 1.82 17.57 8.80
C LEU A 65 2.18 18.09 10.19
N GLY A 66 2.42 19.39 10.32
CA GLY A 66 2.84 19.99 11.58
C GLY A 66 4.10 19.31 12.11
N PRO A 67 4.14 18.89 13.40
CA PRO A 67 5.30 18.20 13.98
C PRO A 67 5.71 16.92 13.24
N LEU A 68 4.77 16.22 12.60
CA LEU A 68 5.05 14.96 11.88
C LEU A 68 5.91 15.16 10.63
N GLU A 69 6.06 16.40 10.14
CA GLU A 69 6.83 16.71 8.93
C GLU A 69 8.29 16.22 9.00
N ARG A 70 8.86 16.20 10.21
CA ARG A 70 10.26 15.80 10.43
C ARG A 70 10.49 14.32 10.17
N VAL A 71 9.47 13.49 10.42
CA VAL A 71 9.59 12.03 10.40
C VAL A 71 8.86 11.40 9.21
N ALA A 72 7.85 12.09 8.68
CA ALA A 72 7.06 11.63 7.55
C ALA A 72 7.82 11.77 6.21
N PHE A 73 7.87 10.67 5.46
CA PHE A 73 8.23 10.62 4.04
C PHE A 73 7.28 11.47 3.20
N HIS A 74 7.62 11.76 1.93
CA HIS A 74 6.89 12.71 1.09
C HIS A 74 5.44 12.34 0.73
N ASP A 75 5.03 11.08 0.92
CA ASP A 75 3.73 10.57 0.43
C ASP A 75 2.71 10.31 1.54
N ALA A 76 2.66 11.20 2.54
CA ALA A 76 1.62 11.12 3.57
C ALA A 76 0.22 11.34 2.99
N GLY A 77 -0.71 10.46 3.35
CA GLY A 77 -2.13 10.57 3.02
C GLY A 77 -2.90 11.30 4.12
N PHE A 78 -3.94 12.02 3.71
CA PHE A 78 -4.74 12.88 4.57
C PHE A 78 -6.22 12.49 4.52
N ARG A 79 -6.89 12.55 5.67
CA ARG A 79 -8.34 12.39 5.80
C ARG A 79 -8.90 13.58 6.57
N LEU A 80 -9.88 14.28 5.99
CA LEU A 80 -10.46 15.51 6.52
C LEU A 80 -9.39 16.47 7.06
N GLY A 81 -8.36 16.77 6.26
CA GLY A 81 -7.30 17.72 6.60
C GLY A 81 -6.22 17.25 7.58
N PHE A 82 -6.32 16.05 8.16
CA PHE A 82 -5.31 15.52 9.09
C PHE A 82 -4.56 14.34 8.49
N ALA A 83 -3.31 14.15 8.91
CA ALA A 83 -2.52 12.99 8.54
C ALA A 83 -3.27 11.72 8.95
N HIS A 84 -3.37 10.77 8.04
CA HIS A 84 -4.05 9.50 8.24
C HIS A 84 -3.14 8.34 7.87
N ASP A 85 -2.35 8.55 6.82
CA ASP A 85 -1.34 7.64 6.31
C ASP A 85 0.02 8.31 6.41
N VAL A 86 0.94 7.72 7.14
CA VAL A 86 2.30 8.24 7.27
C VAL A 86 3.27 7.12 6.92
N ILE A 87 4.29 7.42 6.12
CA ILE A 87 5.44 6.54 5.93
C ILE A 87 6.60 7.20 6.65
N LEU A 88 7.35 6.49 7.48
CA LEU A 88 8.48 7.05 8.22
C LEU A 88 9.78 6.99 7.41
N ARG A 89 10.56 8.05 7.49
CA ARG A 89 11.93 8.09 6.96
C ARG A 89 12.86 7.32 7.89
N SER A 90 13.44 6.23 7.42
CA SER A 90 14.39 5.41 8.20
C SER A 90 15.52 6.24 8.82
N SER A 91 16.05 7.23 8.08
CA SER A 91 17.12 8.13 8.56
C SER A 91 16.69 9.04 9.71
N GLU A 92 15.40 9.36 9.82
CA GLU A 92 14.87 10.28 10.83
C GLU A 92 14.38 9.54 12.09
N LEU A 93 14.23 8.21 12.02
CA LEU A 93 13.83 7.40 13.18
C LEU A 93 14.86 7.47 14.32
N TYR A 94 16.15 7.58 14.00
CA TYR A 94 17.20 7.77 15.02
C TYR A 94 17.09 9.10 15.79
N ARG A 95 16.34 10.07 15.26
CA ARG A 95 16.10 11.36 15.92
C ARG A 95 14.88 11.37 16.82
N LEU A 96 14.00 10.36 16.71
CA LEU A 96 12.79 10.24 17.53
C LEU A 96 13.11 10.22 19.04
N ASP A 97 14.14 9.47 19.44
CA ASP A 97 14.53 9.28 20.86
C ASP A 97 15.03 10.58 21.52
N ARG A 98 15.57 11.52 20.75
CA ARG A 98 16.18 12.76 21.29
C ARG A 98 15.19 13.89 21.51
N ASP A 99 14.13 13.96 20.70
CA ASP A 99 13.30 15.16 20.59
C ASP A 99 11.87 14.99 21.14
N GLY A 100 11.53 13.85 21.74
CA GLY A 100 10.22 13.64 22.39
C GLY A 100 9.03 13.59 21.42
N ILE A 101 9.26 13.16 20.18
CA ILE A 101 8.22 13.06 19.14
C ILE A 101 7.08 12.09 19.53
N ASP A 102 7.35 11.17 20.45
CA ASP A 102 6.36 10.27 21.07
C ASP A 102 5.18 11.01 21.73
N THR A 103 5.36 12.29 22.09
CA THR A 103 4.32 13.08 22.78
C THR A 103 3.43 13.91 21.86
N SER A 104 3.67 13.92 20.54
CA SER A 104 2.89 14.79 19.66
C SER A 104 1.44 14.30 19.54
N PRO A 105 0.42 15.11 19.88
CA PRO A 105 -0.97 14.67 19.79
C PRO A 105 -1.41 14.45 18.34
N TYR A 106 -0.65 14.92 17.34
CA TYR A 106 -0.90 14.66 15.92
C TYR A 106 -0.89 13.17 15.57
N TRP A 107 -0.14 12.34 16.32
CA TRP A 107 -0.12 10.90 16.11
C TRP A 107 -1.46 10.21 16.36
N SER A 108 -2.33 10.79 17.20
CA SER A 108 -3.68 10.28 17.44
C SER A 108 -4.51 10.17 16.15
N THR A 109 -4.20 10.99 15.14
CA THR A 109 -4.94 11.02 13.86
C THR A 109 -4.42 10.02 12.83
N VAL A 110 -3.22 9.45 13.05
CA VAL A 110 -2.56 8.52 12.14
C VAL A 110 -3.10 7.11 12.38
N ARG A 111 -3.78 6.56 11.36
CA ARG A 111 -4.34 5.20 11.41
C ARG A 111 -3.46 4.18 10.70
N ARG A 112 -2.66 4.63 9.73
CA ARG A 112 -1.83 3.76 8.89
C ARG A 112 -0.39 4.24 8.85
N LEU A 113 0.55 3.36 9.20
CA LEU A 113 1.96 3.69 9.33
C LEU A 113 2.84 2.75 8.50
N GLY A 114 3.65 3.29 7.60
CA GLY A 114 4.74 2.55 6.95
C GLY A 114 6.03 2.74 7.72
N LEU A 115 6.61 1.67 8.25
CA LEU A 115 7.93 1.67 8.86
C LEU A 115 8.96 1.26 7.81
N ALA A 116 9.81 2.19 7.37
CA ALA A 116 10.91 1.87 6.47
C ALA A 116 11.94 0.98 7.20
N ARG A 117 11.82 -0.35 7.07
CA ARG A 117 12.76 -1.41 7.51
C ARG A 117 13.53 -1.12 8.82
N SER A 118 12.87 -0.58 9.84
CA SER A 118 13.56 -0.13 11.05
C SER A 118 12.89 -0.71 12.28
N ALA A 119 13.66 -1.48 13.07
CA ALA A 119 13.27 -1.97 14.39
C ALA A 119 12.85 -0.83 15.33
N ARG A 120 13.47 0.35 15.24
CA ARG A 120 13.07 1.51 16.07
C ARG A 120 11.71 2.09 15.70
N GLY A 121 11.38 2.08 14.41
CA GLY A 121 10.05 2.49 13.96
C GLY A 121 8.96 1.60 14.55
N TRP A 122 9.29 0.34 14.84
CA TRP A 122 8.37 -0.62 15.43
C TRP A 122 8.07 -0.34 16.89
N ALA A 123 9.09 -0.07 17.71
CA ALA A 123 8.88 0.33 19.11
C ALA A 123 7.93 1.54 19.20
N LEU A 124 8.15 2.58 18.39
CA LEU A 124 7.22 3.72 18.31
C LEU A 124 5.79 3.27 17.94
N ALA A 125 5.65 2.43 16.92
CA ALA A 125 4.33 1.98 16.46
C ALA A 125 3.54 1.28 17.56
N GLN A 126 4.20 0.54 18.45
CA GLN A 126 3.55 -0.14 19.58
C GLN A 126 2.91 0.81 20.58
N ASP A 127 3.40 2.04 20.70
CA ASP A 127 2.92 3.02 21.67
C ASP A 127 1.90 4.02 21.08
N LEU A 128 1.77 4.09 19.75
CA LEU A 128 0.85 5.04 19.11
C LEU A 128 -0.63 4.68 19.39
N PRO A 129 -1.40 5.53 20.09
CA PRO A 129 -2.74 5.18 20.58
C PRO A 129 -3.81 5.07 19.48
N GLY A 130 -3.53 5.58 18.28
CA GLY A 130 -4.46 5.57 17.15
C GLY A 130 -4.09 4.64 16.01
N LEU A 131 -3.00 3.87 16.13
CA LEU A 131 -2.54 3.10 15.00
C LEU A 131 -3.36 1.81 14.84
N ASP A 132 -3.97 1.64 13.66
CA ASP A 132 -4.83 0.50 13.34
C ASP A 132 -4.16 -0.47 12.35
N GLU A 133 -3.29 0.07 11.48
CA GLU A 133 -2.58 -0.66 10.45
C GLU A 133 -1.12 -0.23 10.34
N VAL A 134 -0.19 -1.19 10.36
CA VAL A 134 1.20 -0.96 9.96
C VAL A 134 1.38 -1.53 8.55
N ARG A 135 1.70 -0.70 7.56
CA ARG A 135 1.74 -1.06 6.13
C ARG A 135 3.03 -1.72 5.69
N THR A 136 4.13 -1.38 6.35
CA THR A 136 5.47 -1.85 5.98
C THR A 136 6.20 -2.21 7.27
N LEU A 137 6.71 -3.43 7.36
CA LEU A 137 7.47 -3.93 8.51
C LEU A 137 8.79 -4.54 8.02
N GLY A 138 9.88 -4.23 8.72
CA GLY A 138 11.13 -4.97 8.58
C GLY A 138 11.06 -6.30 9.34
N ASN A 139 12.05 -7.18 9.12
CA ASN A 139 12.10 -8.49 9.75
C ASN A 139 12.19 -8.42 11.27
N ASP A 140 13.07 -7.57 11.80
CA ASP A 140 13.24 -7.39 13.25
C ASP A 140 11.92 -6.98 13.91
N ALA A 141 11.21 -6.05 13.29
CA ALA A 141 9.91 -5.60 13.75
C ALA A 141 8.83 -6.69 13.70
N LEU A 142 8.88 -7.55 12.68
CA LEU A 142 7.99 -8.70 12.56
C LEU A 142 8.33 -9.76 13.62
N LEU A 143 9.61 -10.02 13.88
CA LEU A 143 10.05 -10.93 14.93
C LEU A 143 9.62 -10.42 16.31
N ASP A 144 9.82 -9.14 16.60
CA ASP A 144 9.36 -8.49 17.82
C ASP A 144 7.83 -8.55 17.94
N LEU A 145 7.09 -8.42 16.84
CA LEU A 145 5.63 -8.59 16.84
C LEU A 145 5.23 -10.03 17.20
N LEU A 146 5.92 -11.01 16.62
CA LEU A 146 5.61 -12.43 16.82
C LEU A 146 5.99 -12.93 18.21
N THR A 147 7.01 -12.33 18.82
CA THR A 147 7.54 -12.74 20.14
C THR A 147 7.10 -11.83 21.28
N GLY A 148 6.64 -10.62 20.96
CA GLY A 148 6.22 -9.60 21.92
C GLY A 148 4.74 -9.67 22.33
N PRO A 149 4.30 -8.69 23.14
CA PRO A 149 2.90 -8.63 23.58
C PRO A 149 1.95 -8.39 22.39
N THR A 150 0.92 -9.23 22.28
CA THR A 150 -0.12 -9.09 21.24
C THR A 150 -0.92 -7.81 21.42
N ARG A 151 -1.05 -7.03 20.34
CA ARG A 151 -1.95 -5.88 20.23
C ARG A 151 -3.03 -6.16 19.17
N ALA A 152 -4.23 -5.64 19.38
CA ALA A 152 -5.37 -5.84 18.49
C ALA A 152 -5.29 -4.97 17.22
N TRP A 153 -4.33 -5.26 16.35
CA TRP A 153 -4.22 -4.63 15.03
C TRP A 153 -5.39 -5.03 14.14
N THR A 154 -5.92 -4.12 13.32
CA THR A 154 -7.01 -4.44 12.36
C THR A 154 -6.48 -4.75 10.96
N GLY A 155 -5.24 -4.36 10.67
CA GLY A 155 -4.53 -4.73 9.46
C GLY A 155 -3.01 -4.69 9.67
N LEU A 156 -2.29 -5.55 8.96
CA LEU A 156 -0.85 -5.48 8.90
C LEU A 156 -0.42 -5.65 7.44
N GLY A 157 0.06 -4.59 6.82
CA GLY A 157 0.84 -4.69 5.61
C GLY A 157 2.28 -5.08 5.95
N LEU A 158 2.76 -6.13 5.30
CA LEU A 158 4.17 -6.50 5.31
C LEU A 158 4.85 -5.99 4.04
N GLU A 159 4.77 -4.70 3.71
CA GLU A 159 5.52 -4.21 2.54
C GLU A 159 7.03 -4.34 2.81
N GLY A 160 7.65 -5.30 2.14
CA GLY A 160 9.06 -5.58 2.33
C GLY A 160 9.43 -6.11 3.71
N ALA A 161 8.56 -6.93 4.34
CA ALA A 161 9.07 -8.05 5.13
C ALA A 161 9.79 -8.94 4.13
N THR A 162 11.02 -8.52 3.87
CA THR A 162 11.92 -9.13 2.93
C THR A 162 12.34 -10.31 3.77
N LEU A 163 11.67 -11.46 3.66
CA LEU A 163 12.10 -12.74 4.26
C LEU A 163 13.40 -13.17 3.54
N ARG A 164 14.37 -12.26 3.69
CA ARG A 164 15.62 -12.06 3.00
C ARG A 164 16.24 -10.76 3.52
N ASP A 165 17.34 -10.93 4.24
CA ASP A 165 18.44 -9.98 4.15
C ASP A 165 18.77 -9.74 2.66
N PRO A 166 19.01 -8.50 2.18
CA PRO A 166 19.67 -8.27 0.89
C PRO A 166 20.96 -9.10 0.67
N PHE A 167 21.54 -9.69 1.72
CA PHE A 167 22.71 -10.59 1.67
C PHE A 167 22.41 -12.10 1.81
N GLY A 168 21.14 -12.52 1.89
CA GLY A 168 20.75 -13.88 1.47
C GLY A 168 20.46 -14.93 2.55
N GLU A 169 20.41 -14.59 3.83
CA GLU A 169 19.85 -15.47 4.86
C GLU A 169 18.56 -14.85 5.41
N ALA A 170 17.45 -15.61 5.36
CA ALA A 170 16.29 -15.29 6.18
C ALA A 170 16.71 -15.50 7.63
N ASP A 171 16.32 -14.59 8.52
CA ASP A 171 16.59 -14.76 9.95
C ASP A 171 15.91 -16.05 10.42
N ALA A 172 16.72 -17.03 10.84
CA ALA A 172 16.21 -18.33 11.28
C ALA A 172 15.16 -18.17 12.41
N ALA A 173 15.32 -17.16 13.28
CA ALA A 173 14.36 -16.87 14.33
C ALA A 173 13.01 -16.40 13.76
N LEU A 174 13.03 -15.62 12.67
CA LEU A 174 11.79 -15.21 12.00
C LEU A 174 11.09 -16.40 11.36
N LEU A 175 11.84 -17.28 10.69
CA LEU A 175 11.31 -18.52 10.10
C LEU A 175 10.66 -19.42 11.15
N GLU A 176 11.31 -19.59 12.31
CA GLU A 176 10.78 -20.34 13.43
C GLU A 176 9.53 -19.71 14.05
N ALA A 177 9.41 -18.37 14.00
CA ALA A 177 8.28 -17.63 14.54
C ALA A 177 7.09 -17.50 13.57
N LEU A 178 7.29 -17.67 12.25
CA LEU A 178 6.24 -17.52 11.24
C LEU A 178 4.98 -18.38 11.50
N PRO A 179 5.04 -19.62 12.03
CA PRO A 179 3.85 -20.40 12.36
C PRO A 179 2.91 -19.75 13.40
N GLU A 180 3.41 -18.81 14.23
CA GLU A 180 2.59 -18.07 15.20
C GLU A 180 1.81 -16.91 14.58
N LEU A 181 2.08 -16.58 13.31
CA LEU A 181 1.50 -15.44 12.62
C LEU A 181 -0.05 -15.44 12.58
N PRO A 182 -0.76 -16.57 12.36
CA PRO A 182 -2.21 -16.63 12.48
C PRO A 182 -2.73 -16.32 13.90
N ARG A 183 -1.97 -16.68 14.94
CA ARG A 183 -2.34 -16.44 16.34
C ARG A 183 -2.14 -14.98 16.73
N VAL A 184 -1.03 -14.39 16.30
CA VAL A 184 -0.67 -13.00 16.62
C VAL A 184 -1.51 -12.01 15.81
N LEU A 185 -1.93 -12.41 14.60
CA LEU A 185 -2.63 -11.54 13.65
C LEU A 185 -3.86 -12.23 13.03
N PRO A 186 -4.88 -12.61 13.83
CA PRO A 186 -6.09 -13.26 13.31
C PRO A 186 -6.89 -12.34 12.35
N SER A 187 -6.67 -11.03 12.44
CA SER A 187 -7.23 -9.98 11.59
C SER A 187 -6.40 -9.72 10.32
N LEU A 188 -5.32 -10.47 10.06
CA LEU A 188 -4.50 -10.25 8.88
C LEU A 188 -5.30 -10.50 7.60
N ARG A 189 -5.63 -9.42 6.87
CA ARG A 189 -6.34 -9.50 5.59
C ARG A 189 -5.43 -9.26 4.39
N ARG A 190 -4.23 -8.72 4.61
CA ARG A 190 -3.29 -8.37 3.54
C ARG A 190 -1.90 -8.87 3.88
N LEU A 191 -1.22 -9.49 2.93
CA LEU A 191 0.18 -9.88 3.05
C LEU A 191 0.94 -9.38 1.83
N THR A 192 2.11 -8.81 2.03
CA THR A 192 3.03 -8.45 0.94
C THR A 192 4.33 -9.22 1.17
N VAL A 193 4.86 -9.89 0.15
CA VAL A 193 6.08 -10.72 0.25
C VAL A 193 6.92 -10.59 -1.01
N ASP A 194 8.22 -10.86 -0.89
CA ASP A 194 9.09 -11.12 -2.04
C ASP A 194 9.04 -12.63 -2.43
N PRO A 195 9.75 -13.10 -3.48
CA PRO A 195 9.65 -14.50 -3.89
C PRO A 195 10.26 -15.50 -2.89
N SER A 196 11.25 -15.07 -2.12
CA SER A 196 11.87 -15.90 -1.08
C SER A 196 10.90 -16.05 0.09
N GLY A 197 10.32 -14.93 0.52
CA GLY A 197 9.32 -14.95 1.58
C GLY A 197 8.07 -15.72 1.25
N LEU A 198 7.63 -15.67 -0.01
CA LEU A 198 6.51 -16.48 -0.43
C LEU A 198 6.79 -17.98 -0.34
N ARG A 199 8.03 -18.41 -0.64
CA ARG A 199 8.43 -19.82 -0.51
C ARG A 199 8.41 -20.28 0.94
N GLU A 200 8.85 -19.42 1.84
CA GLU A 200 8.92 -19.73 3.27
C GLU A 200 7.53 -19.67 3.92
N ALA A 201 6.69 -18.73 3.51
CA ALA A 201 5.33 -18.60 4.00
C ALA A 201 4.34 -19.58 3.36
N GLN A 202 4.74 -20.35 2.34
CA GLN A 202 3.82 -21.13 1.49
C GLN A 202 2.87 -22.04 2.27
N ASP A 203 3.38 -22.71 3.30
CA ASP A 203 2.63 -23.69 4.08
C ASP A 203 1.71 -23.01 5.10
N LEU A 204 1.92 -21.72 5.35
CA LEU A 204 1.13 -20.89 6.25
C LEU A 204 0.01 -20.15 5.52
N LEU A 205 0.18 -19.83 4.23
CA LEU A 205 -0.81 -19.09 3.45
C LEU A 205 -2.23 -19.68 3.57
N PRO A 206 -2.46 -21.01 3.52
CA PRO A 206 -3.81 -21.58 3.66
C PRO A 206 -4.42 -21.39 5.05
N ALA A 207 -3.62 -21.18 6.09
CA ALA A 207 -4.07 -20.94 7.46
C ALA A 207 -4.39 -19.45 7.73
N LEU A 208 -3.97 -18.56 6.83
CA LEU A 208 -4.23 -17.13 6.93
C LEU A 208 -5.51 -16.77 6.18
N ASP A 209 -6.41 -16.01 6.80
CA ASP A 209 -7.62 -15.46 6.17
C ASP A 209 -7.29 -14.23 5.28
N LEU A 210 -6.36 -14.44 4.34
CA LEU A 210 -5.87 -13.40 3.45
C LEU A 210 -6.89 -13.09 2.36
N ARG A 211 -7.31 -11.82 2.30
CA ARG A 211 -8.08 -11.27 1.20
C ARG A 211 -7.19 -10.68 0.12
N THR A 212 -6.01 -10.19 0.47
CA THR A 212 -5.05 -9.60 -0.47
C THR A 212 -3.66 -10.17 -0.28
N LEU A 213 -3.02 -10.62 -1.35
CA LEU A 213 -1.64 -11.09 -1.38
C LEU A 213 -0.90 -10.29 -2.44
N THR A 214 0.13 -9.56 -2.05
CA THR A 214 1.02 -8.84 -2.98
C THR A 214 2.34 -9.58 -3.04
N VAL A 215 2.76 -10.00 -4.23
CA VAL A 215 4.07 -10.62 -4.44
C VAL A 215 4.92 -9.66 -5.26
N HIS A 216 5.97 -9.13 -4.65
CA HIS A 216 7.04 -8.46 -5.37
C HIS A 216 7.95 -9.53 -5.96
N THR A 217 8.10 -9.62 -7.28
CA THR A 217 8.98 -10.62 -7.87
C THR A 217 9.89 -10.04 -8.94
N THR A 218 11.10 -10.59 -9.04
CA THR A 218 12.05 -10.33 -10.13
C THR A 218 12.03 -11.41 -11.21
N TRP A 219 11.42 -12.58 -10.94
CA TRP A 219 11.37 -13.71 -11.87
C TRP A 219 10.02 -14.43 -11.79
N MET A 220 9.52 -14.90 -12.93
CA MET A 220 8.27 -15.66 -12.97
C MET A 220 8.54 -17.12 -12.58
N ASP A 221 8.21 -17.48 -11.35
CA ASP A 221 8.12 -18.88 -10.94
C ASP A 221 6.68 -19.37 -11.19
N ALA A 222 6.51 -20.42 -12.01
CA ALA A 222 5.22 -21.07 -12.22
C ALA A 222 4.62 -21.59 -10.90
N ARG A 223 5.45 -21.79 -9.87
CA ARG A 223 5.03 -22.18 -8.52
C ARG A 223 4.21 -21.12 -7.81
N LEU A 224 4.30 -19.83 -8.17
CA LEU A 224 3.48 -18.75 -7.57
C LEU A 224 1.99 -19.09 -7.58
N ALA A 225 1.57 -19.85 -8.58
CA ALA A 225 0.18 -20.16 -8.80
C ALA A 225 -0.34 -21.34 -7.95
N ALA A 226 0.56 -22.16 -7.41
CA ALA A 226 0.21 -23.17 -6.40
C ALA A 226 0.08 -22.56 -4.98
N LEU A 227 0.48 -21.30 -4.82
CA LEU A 227 0.64 -20.63 -3.52
C LEU A 227 -0.49 -19.66 -3.20
N VAL A 228 -1.55 -19.61 -4.01
CA VAL A 228 -2.68 -18.72 -3.72
C VAL A 228 -3.60 -19.40 -2.72
N PRO A 229 -3.79 -18.81 -1.53
CA PRO A 229 -4.69 -19.38 -0.54
C PRO A 229 -6.14 -19.37 -1.01
N PRO A 230 -6.96 -20.34 -0.59
CA PRO A 230 -8.40 -20.31 -0.83
C PRO A 230 -9.01 -19.07 -0.19
N GLY A 231 -9.95 -18.41 -0.88
CA GLY A 231 -10.58 -17.18 -0.39
C GLY A 231 -9.83 -15.88 -0.72
N LEU A 232 -8.68 -15.96 -1.39
CA LEU A 232 -7.97 -14.77 -1.85
C LEU A 232 -8.84 -13.95 -2.82
N GLU A 233 -9.22 -12.74 -2.42
CA GLU A 233 -10.03 -11.83 -3.24
C GLU A 233 -9.17 -11.07 -4.25
N ARG A 234 -7.91 -10.79 -3.87
CA ARG A 234 -6.98 -9.94 -4.62
C ARG A 234 -5.55 -10.50 -4.61
N LEU A 235 -5.02 -10.88 -5.78
CA LEU A 235 -3.59 -11.16 -5.96
C LEU A 235 -2.95 -10.00 -6.72
N VAL A 236 -1.92 -9.37 -6.14
CA VAL A 236 -1.15 -8.30 -6.77
C VAL A 236 0.25 -8.80 -7.09
N LEU A 237 0.58 -8.98 -8.36
CA LEU A 237 1.97 -9.26 -8.77
C LEU A 237 2.63 -7.95 -9.19
N SER A 238 3.73 -7.59 -8.55
CA SER A 238 4.44 -6.35 -8.85
C SER A 238 5.93 -6.56 -9.08
N TRP A 239 6.52 -5.75 -9.96
CA TRP A 239 7.94 -5.81 -10.31
C TRP A 239 8.63 -4.52 -9.87
N PRO A 240 9.60 -4.59 -8.94
CA PRO A 240 10.36 -3.42 -8.56
C PRO A 240 11.27 -2.99 -9.73
N ALA A 241 11.30 -1.69 -10.01
CA ALA A 241 12.00 -1.10 -11.15
C ALA A 241 13.53 -1.03 -10.97
N TRP A 242 14.17 -1.97 -10.26
CA TRP A 242 15.59 -1.88 -9.88
C TRP A 242 16.56 -1.85 -11.08
N PHE A 243 16.11 -2.27 -12.27
CA PHE A 243 16.87 -2.12 -13.54
C PHE A 243 16.48 -0.88 -14.35
N GLY A 244 15.66 -0.01 -13.77
CA GLY A 244 15.02 1.08 -14.46
C GLY A 244 13.95 0.57 -15.44
N ARG A 245 12.78 1.19 -15.34
CA ARG A 245 11.89 1.50 -16.48
C ARG A 245 10.60 0.67 -16.67
N SER A 246 10.21 -0.28 -15.81
CA SER A 246 8.82 -0.81 -15.83
C SER A 246 8.38 -1.39 -14.49
N SER A 247 7.25 -0.92 -13.99
CA SER A 247 6.45 -1.63 -12.99
C SER A 247 5.10 -1.97 -13.60
N TRP A 248 4.82 -3.27 -13.63
CA TRP A 248 3.52 -3.83 -13.95
C TRP A 248 2.87 -4.26 -12.65
N GLU A 249 1.56 -4.13 -12.59
CA GLU A 249 0.76 -4.64 -11.50
C GLU A 249 -0.32 -5.52 -12.12
N LEU A 250 -0.33 -6.80 -11.79
CA LEU A 250 -1.43 -7.68 -12.14
C LEU A 250 -2.28 -7.86 -10.90
N GLU A 251 -3.51 -7.36 -10.96
CA GLU A 251 -4.51 -7.52 -9.91
C GLU A 251 -5.57 -8.50 -10.39
N LEU A 252 -5.64 -9.67 -9.75
CA LEU A 252 -6.74 -10.62 -9.97
C LEU A 252 -7.85 -10.34 -8.95
N CYS A 253 -9.03 -9.92 -9.43
CA CYS A 253 -10.24 -9.70 -8.63
C CYS A 253 -11.34 -10.64 -9.10
N GLY A 254 -11.51 -11.76 -8.38
CA GLY A 254 -12.41 -12.84 -8.79
C GLY A 254 -12.01 -13.41 -10.17
N ARG A 255 -12.88 -13.24 -11.18
CA ARG A 255 -12.61 -13.68 -12.57
C ARG A 255 -12.13 -12.57 -13.50
N THR A 256 -11.79 -11.41 -12.94
CA THR A 256 -11.26 -10.27 -13.69
C THR A 256 -9.79 -10.11 -13.39
N LEU A 257 -8.95 -10.09 -14.42
CA LEU A 257 -7.56 -9.71 -14.31
C LEU A 257 -7.39 -8.26 -14.75
N VAL A 258 -6.96 -7.39 -13.85
CA VAL A 258 -6.60 -6.01 -14.14
C VAL A 258 -5.08 -5.93 -14.28
N ILE A 259 -4.60 -5.44 -15.41
CA ILE A 259 -3.19 -5.23 -15.69
C ILE A 259 -2.97 -3.72 -15.68
N ARG A 260 -2.29 -3.22 -14.65
CA ARG A 260 -1.88 -1.81 -14.59
C ARG A 260 -0.44 -1.64 -14.97
N ARG A 261 -0.20 -0.57 -15.71
CA ARG A 261 1.13 -0.14 -16.10
C ARG A 261 1.46 1.20 -15.44
N HIS A 262 2.59 1.26 -14.74
CA HIS A 262 2.99 2.43 -13.95
C HIS A 262 4.19 3.22 -14.55
N ALA A 263 4.89 2.71 -15.58
CA ALA A 263 6.05 3.39 -16.19
C ALA A 263 6.19 3.23 -17.72
N ARG A 264 6.88 4.20 -18.34
CA ARG A 264 7.05 4.39 -19.80
C ARG A 264 8.14 3.49 -20.40
N LEU A 265 7.80 2.60 -21.35
CA LEU A 265 8.75 1.83 -22.19
C LEU A 265 8.18 1.15 -23.46
N PRO A 266 9.03 0.64 -24.37
CA PRO A 266 8.61 -0.08 -25.56
C PRO A 266 8.24 -1.55 -25.28
N ASP A 267 7.25 -2.01 -26.05
CA ASP A 267 6.65 -3.34 -26.22
C ASP A 267 6.88 -4.46 -25.19
N PRO A 268 5.82 -4.86 -24.43
CA PRO A 268 5.87 -5.99 -23.50
C PRO A 268 5.19 -7.30 -23.99
N PRO A 269 5.06 -7.67 -25.30
CA PRO A 269 4.09 -8.71 -25.66
C PRO A 269 4.46 -10.11 -25.17
N VAL A 270 5.74 -10.53 -25.21
CA VAL A 270 6.06 -11.96 -24.99
C VAL A 270 6.07 -12.35 -23.52
N ALA A 271 6.65 -11.52 -22.65
CA ALA A 271 6.67 -11.79 -21.21
C ALA A 271 5.26 -11.70 -20.60
N LEU A 272 4.48 -10.69 -21.00
CA LEU A 272 3.11 -10.52 -20.55
C LEU A 272 2.21 -11.67 -21.04
N LEU A 273 2.36 -12.14 -22.28
CA LEU A 273 1.60 -13.29 -22.78
C LEU A 273 1.91 -14.59 -22.04
N ARG A 274 3.20 -14.85 -21.77
CA ARG A 274 3.59 -16.01 -20.95
C ARG A 274 2.98 -15.92 -19.55
N LEU A 275 2.99 -14.72 -18.97
CA LEU A 275 2.41 -14.46 -17.66
C LEU A 275 0.90 -14.70 -17.66
N LEU A 276 0.19 -14.14 -18.63
CA LEU A 276 -1.25 -14.33 -18.75
C LEU A 276 -1.62 -15.81 -18.90
N ARG A 277 -0.83 -16.59 -19.65
CA ARG A 277 -1.04 -18.05 -19.77
C ARG A 277 -0.80 -18.80 -18.47
N VAL A 278 0.29 -18.49 -17.76
CA VAL A 278 0.57 -19.11 -16.45
C VAL A 278 -0.53 -18.72 -15.47
N THR A 279 -0.84 -17.44 -15.33
CA THR A 279 -1.90 -16.95 -14.46
C THR A 279 -3.24 -17.58 -14.82
N HIS A 280 -3.63 -17.65 -16.10
CA HIS A 280 -4.92 -18.22 -16.52
C HIS A 280 -5.04 -19.73 -16.23
N ARG A 281 -3.94 -20.48 -16.41
CA ARG A 281 -3.91 -21.93 -16.14
C ARG A 281 -4.31 -22.25 -14.70
N HIS A 282 -3.97 -21.37 -13.77
CA HIS A 282 -4.18 -21.58 -12.35
C HIS A 282 -5.33 -20.73 -11.79
N PHE A 283 -5.58 -19.57 -12.40
CA PHE A 283 -6.64 -18.62 -12.07
C PHE A 283 -7.41 -18.30 -13.35
N PRO A 284 -8.39 -19.13 -13.73
CA PRO A 284 -9.15 -18.90 -14.95
C PRO A 284 -9.98 -17.62 -14.84
N PHE A 285 -9.50 -16.56 -15.47
CA PHE A 285 -10.18 -15.27 -15.60
C PHE A 285 -10.97 -15.21 -16.92
N THR A 286 -12.15 -14.61 -16.85
CA THR A 286 -13.04 -14.44 -18.02
C THR A 286 -12.96 -13.04 -18.61
N ARG A 287 -12.40 -12.09 -17.86
CA ARG A 287 -12.27 -10.69 -18.24
C ARG A 287 -10.85 -10.20 -17.98
N VAL A 288 -10.30 -9.45 -18.93
CA VAL A 288 -9.02 -8.76 -18.79
C VAL A 288 -9.24 -7.27 -18.98
N VAL A 289 -8.83 -6.47 -18.02
CA VAL A 289 -8.86 -5.00 -18.09
C VAL A 289 -7.42 -4.52 -18.09
N ILE A 290 -7.06 -3.66 -19.03
CA ILE A 290 -5.71 -3.11 -19.08
C ILE A 290 -5.80 -1.61 -18.87
N GLU A 291 -5.13 -1.12 -17.83
CA GLU A 291 -5.10 0.29 -17.45
C GLU A 291 -3.69 0.84 -17.64
N ASP A 292 -3.61 2.02 -18.26
CA ASP A 292 -2.35 2.77 -18.37
C ASP A 292 -2.45 4.05 -17.55
N HIS A 293 -1.67 4.09 -16.47
CA HIS A 293 -1.61 5.25 -15.59
C HIS A 293 -0.49 6.23 -15.98
N ALA A 294 0.28 5.93 -17.03
CA ALA A 294 1.43 6.74 -17.44
C ALA A 294 1.10 7.88 -18.43
N GLY A 295 -0.18 8.08 -18.77
CA GLY A 295 -0.63 9.17 -19.65
C GLY A 295 -0.04 9.13 -21.06
N TRP A 296 0.15 7.92 -21.60
CA TRP A 296 0.85 7.71 -22.86
C TRP A 296 -0.07 7.80 -24.09
N THR A 297 0.49 8.30 -25.19
CA THR A 297 -0.03 8.17 -26.56
C THR A 297 0.88 7.19 -27.32
N ALA A 298 0.35 6.05 -27.73
CA ALA A 298 1.14 4.99 -28.38
C ALA A 298 1.68 5.38 -29.77
N PRO A 299 2.92 5.00 -30.15
CA PRO A 299 3.24 4.75 -31.54
C PRO A 299 2.50 3.47 -31.99
N PRO A 300 2.07 3.40 -33.26
CA PRO A 300 1.21 2.33 -33.75
C PRO A 300 1.92 0.97 -33.73
N GLY A 301 1.41 0.04 -32.93
CA GLY A 301 1.92 -1.33 -32.75
C GLY A 301 0.81 -2.39 -32.83
N ARG A 302 -0.08 -2.29 -33.83
CA ARG A 302 -1.29 -3.12 -33.97
C ARG A 302 -1.04 -4.64 -33.93
N ILE A 303 0.13 -5.12 -34.35
CA ILE A 303 0.43 -6.57 -34.47
C ILE A 303 0.59 -7.24 -33.09
N ALA A 304 1.24 -6.58 -32.13
CA ALA A 304 1.41 -7.11 -30.78
C ALA A 304 0.08 -7.19 -30.02
N GLN A 305 -0.78 -6.18 -30.22
CA GLN A 305 -2.12 -6.08 -29.64
C GLN A 305 -3.07 -7.15 -30.18
N LEU A 306 -3.11 -7.34 -31.50
CA LEU A 306 -3.95 -8.35 -32.13
C LEU A 306 -3.55 -9.76 -31.69
N ARG A 307 -2.25 -10.05 -31.59
CA ARG A 307 -1.77 -11.33 -31.05
C ARG A 307 -2.16 -11.52 -29.58
N LEU A 308 -2.07 -10.48 -28.76
CA LEU A 308 -2.50 -10.52 -27.37
C LEU A 308 -4.00 -10.83 -27.25
N HIS A 309 -4.84 -10.09 -27.97
CA HIS A 309 -6.29 -10.29 -27.97
C HIS A 309 -6.69 -11.67 -28.47
N HIS A 310 -6.07 -12.14 -29.56
CA HIS A 310 -6.29 -13.46 -30.11
C HIS A 310 -5.93 -14.57 -29.11
N ASP A 311 -4.74 -14.52 -28.53
CA ASP A 311 -4.31 -15.51 -27.54
C ASP A 311 -5.18 -15.49 -26.28
N LEU A 312 -5.62 -14.31 -25.83
CA LEU A 312 -6.56 -14.19 -24.71
C LEU A 312 -7.91 -14.85 -25.03
N ARG A 313 -8.49 -14.55 -26.19
CA ARG A 313 -9.82 -15.05 -26.55
C ARG A 313 -9.81 -16.53 -26.92
N GLU A 314 -8.94 -16.95 -27.82
CA GLU A 314 -8.98 -18.31 -28.37
C GLU A 314 -8.26 -19.32 -27.48
N ARG A 315 -7.10 -18.98 -26.91
CA ARG A 315 -6.30 -19.95 -26.15
C ARG A 315 -6.62 -19.94 -24.67
N MET A 316 -7.10 -18.82 -24.14
CA MET A 316 -7.44 -18.67 -22.71
C MET A 316 -8.94 -18.53 -22.46
N GLY A 317 -9.79 -18.53 -23.48
CA GLY A 317 -11.24 -18.46 -23.27
C GLY A 317 -11.72 -17.16 -22.59
N VAL A 318 -10.91 -16.10 -22.65
CA VAL A 318 -11.26 -14.78 -22.12
C VAL A 318 -12.38 -14.20 -22.98
N ARG A 319 -13.52 -13.92 -22.36
CA ARG A 319 -14.73 -13.43 -23.05
C ARG A 319 -14.64 -11.95 -23.38
N GLU A 320 -13.97 -11.18 -22.52
CA GLU A 320 -13.91 -9.73 -22.63
C GLU A 320 -12.48 -9.23 -22.37
N VAL A 321 -11.99 -8.40 -23.29
CA VAL A 321 -10.71 -7.69 -23.14
C VAL A 321 -11.02 -6.20 -23.30
N SER A 322 -10.85 -5.44 -22.21
CA SER A 322 -11.04 -3.99 -22.19
C SER A 322 -9.68 -3.31 -22.23
N THR A 323 -9.50 -2.43 -23.21
CA THR A 323 -8.28 -1.67 -23.45
C THR A 323 -8.57 -0.17 -23.46
N PRO A 324 -7.62 0.72 -23.12
CA PRO A 324 -7.82 2.15 -23.26
C PRO A 324 -8.09 2.52 -24.71
N ALA A 325 -8.94 3.53 -24.97
CA ALA A 325 -9.42 3.86 -26.32
C ALA A 325 -8.29 4.12 -27.33
N TRP A 326 -7.21 4.78 -26.90
CA TRP A 326 -6.04 5.07 -27.74
C TRP A 326 -5.24 3.80 -28.12
N TRP A 327 -5.55 2.66 -27.51
CA TRP A 327 -4.88 1.39 -27.78
C TRP A 327 -5.51 0.60 -28.93
N THR A 328 -6.72 0.97 -29.39
CA THR A 328 -7.42 0.34 -30.53
C THR A 328 -7.27 1.10 -31.85
N GLY A 329 -6.47 2.18 -31.85
CA GLY A 329 -6.31 3.15 -32.94
C GLY A 329 -5.45 2.70 -34.12
#